data_AF-A0A8K0UIC1-F1
#
_entry.id   AF-A0A8K0UIC1-F1
#
_cell.length_a   1.000
_cell.length_b   1.000
_cell.length_c   1.000
_cell.angle_alpha   90.00
_cell.angle_beta   90.00
_cell.angle_gamma   90.00
#
_symmetry.space_group_name_H-M   'P 1'
#
loop_
_entity.id
_entity.type
_entity.pdbx_description
1 polymer ?
#
loop_
_entity_poly.entity_id
_entity_poly.type
_entity_poly.pdbx_seq_one_letter_code
_entity_poly.pdbx_strand_id
1 'polypeptide(L)'
;MVSLSIGKTVAISPNLGPNAQATVESSTLTLGPDNSTTIDNTALNFMNNLGDVLLHFSIRRQEDTIVLNSRLAAGSWGNEERLPSLTRAFGPVLNTATIIVKDVGKEYQIFTNGNYLTTYKKRIGGEVEQASYTINSGQDSALSNPIKVSVTN
;
A
#
# COMPACT_ATOMS: atom_id res chain seq x y z
N MET A 1 -4.41 5.12 15.61
CA MET A 1 -3.13 5.14 14.85
C MET A 1 -2.25 4.05 15.42
N VAL A 2 -1.64 3.23 14.56
CA VAL A 2 -0.81 2.07 14.91
C VAL A 2 0.52 2.20 14.18
N SER A 3 1.62 1.84 14.85
CA SER A 3 2.95 1.74 14.24
C SER A 3 3.10 0.39 13.55
N LEU A 4 3.54 0.37 12.29
CA LEU A 4 3.70 -0.83 11.48
C LEU A 4 5.13 -0.94 10.97
N SER A 5 5.84 -1.95 11.43
CA SER A 5 7.22 -2.24 11.00
C SER A 5 7.26 -3.26 9.86
N ILE A 6 8.36 -3.25 9.10
CA ILE A 6 8.62 -4.23 8.05
C ILE A 6 8.56 -5.66 8.61
N GLY A 7 7.92 -6.56 7.87
CA GLY A 7 7.73 -7.96 8.24
C GLY A 7 6.64 -8.18 9.29
N LYS A 8 5.84 -7.15 9.62
CA LYS A 8 4.74 -7.25 10.58
C LYS A 8 3.39 -7.08 9.90
N THR A 9 2.38 -7.64 10.58
CA THR A 9 0.97 -7.41 10.33
C THR A 9 0.36 -6.87 11.62
N VAL A 10 -0.48 -5.86 11.52
CA VAL A 10 -1.21 -5.27 12.65
C VAL A 10 -2.69 -5.23 12.34
N ALA A 11 -3.51 -5.45 13.36
CA ALA A 11 -4.92 -5.12 13.28
C ALA A 11 -5.09 -3.60 13.17
N ILE A 12 -6.05 -3.14 12.38
CA ILE A 12 -6.44 -1.74 12.31
C ILE A 12 -7.81 -1.57 12.95
N SER A 13 -8.00 -0.48 13.68
CA SER A 13 -9.27 -0.17 14.34
C SER A 13 -9.51 1.35 14.28
N PRO A 14 -10.67 1.81 13.77
CA PRO A 14 -11.75 1.01 13.16
C PRO A 14 -11.29 0.27 11.89
N ASN A 15 -12.11 -0.68 11.42
CA ASN A 15 -11.90 -1.33 10.13
C ASN A 15 -12.05 -0.31 8.99
N LEU A 16 -11.33 -0.51 7.88
CA LEU A 16 -11.58 0.23 6.64
C LEU A 16 -12.70 -0.50 5.86
N GLY A 17 -13.92 -0.01 6.02
CA GLY A 17 -15.12 -0.38 5.26
C GLY A 17 -15.72 0.82 4.52
N PRO A 18 -16.89 0.68 3.88
CA PRO A 18 -17.47 1.73 3.04
C PRO A 18 -17.58 3.09 3.74
N ASN A 19 -17.14 4.14 3.02
CA ASN A 19 -17.02 5.54 3.45
C ASN A 19 -15.86 5.85 4.42
N ALA A 20 -15.12 4.86 4.90
CA ALA A 20 -13.92 5.09 5.70
C ALA A 20 -12.68 5.35 4.83
N GLN A 21 -11.64 5.95 5.43
CA GLN A 21 -10.31 6.03 4.84
C GLN A 21 -9.25 5.48 5.78
N ALA A 22 -8.30 4.73 5.22
CA ALA A 22 -7.02 4.45 5.86
C ALA A 22 -5.95 5.45 5.40
N THR A 23 -5.17 5.98 6.32
CA THR A 23 -4.02 6.83 6.05
C THR A 23 -2.75 6.12 6.50
N VAL A 24 -1.78 6.04 5.61
CA VAL A 24 -0.42 5.58 5.87
C VAL A 24 0.53 6.77 5.80
N GLU A 25 1.30 6.99 6.87
CA GLU A 25 2.28 8.07 6.97
C GLU A 25 3.68 7.50 7.09
N SER A 26 4.56 7.98 6.23
CA SER A 26 5.97 7.64 6.17
C SER A 26 6.82 8.89 6.37
N SER A 27 7.78 8.82 7.29
CA SER A 27 8.69 9.94 7.57
C SER A 27 9.85 10.04 6.57
N THR A 28 9.98 9.07 5.67
CA THR A 28 10.94 9.06 4.57
C THR A 28 10.25 8.65 3.27
N LEU A 29 10.77 9.13 2.15
CA LEU A 29 10.41 8.60 0.83
C LEU A 29 11.68 8.55 -0.02
N THR A 30 12.01 7.36 -0.51
CA THR A 30 13.16 7.16 -1.40
C THR A 30 12.66 6.55 -2.69
N LEU A 31 12.72 7.32 -3.78
CA LEU A 31 12.27 6.88 -5.10
C LEU A 31 13.42 6.39 -6.01
N GLY A 32 14.67 6.50 -5.55
CA GLY A 32 15.82 5.92 -6.26
C GLY A 32 15.77 4.39 -6.22
N PRO A 33 16.12 3.69 -7.32
CA PRO A 33 16.03 2.24 -7.40
C PRO A 33 16.93 1.55 -6.37
N ASP A 34 16.39 0.50 -5.74
CA ASP A 34 17.20 -0.45 -4.98
C ASP A 34 17.61 -1.62 -5.88
N ASN A 35 18.91 -1.77 -6.09
CA ASN A 35 19.50 -2.77 -6.97
C ASN A 35 20.01 -4.02 -6.23
N SER A 36 19.67 -4.17 -4.95
CA SER A 36 20.09 -5.31 -4.13
C SER A 36 19.42 -6.63 -4.49
N THR A 37 18.28 -6.62 -5.21
CA THR A 37 17.61 -7.85 -5.65
C THR A 37 17.01 -7.74 -7.05
N THR A 38 16.50 -8.87 -7.56
CA THR A 38 15.83 -8.98 -8.87
C THR A 38 14.54 -8.18 -8.96
N ILE A 39 13.85 -7.97 -7.83
CA ILE A 39 12.57 -7.27 -7.81
C ILE A 39 12.58 -6.29 -6.63
N ASP A 40 12.78 -5.01 -6.91
CA ASP A 40 12.56 -3.91 -5.98
C ASP A 40 11.10 -3.84 -5.54
N ASN A 41 10.84 -4.13 -4.25
CA ASN A 41 9.48 -4.21 -3.72
C ASN A 41 9.37 -3.59 -2.33
N THR A 42 8.56 -2.53 -2.23
CA THR A 42 8.04 -2.04 -0.96
C THR A 42 6.52 -2.14 -0.97
N ALA A 43 5.97 -3.10 -0.21
CA ALA A 43 4.57 -3.45 -0.28
C ALA A 43 3.80 -3.19 1.02
N LEU A 44 2.64 -2.55 0.86
CA LEU A 44 1.58 -2.44 1.86
C LEU A 44 0.43 -3.34 1.43
N ASN A 45 -0.05 -4.19 2.34
CA ASN A 45 -1.22 -5.03 2.07
C ASN A 45 -2.32 -4.69 3.06
N PHE A 46 -3.49 -4.37 2.53
CA PHE A 46 -4.73 -4.21 3.29
C PHE A 46 -5.52 -5.51 3.19
N MET A 47 -5.82 -6.12 4.34
CA MET A 47 -6.26 -7.50 4.46
C MET A 47 -7.52 -7.64 5.31
N ASN A 48 -8.32 -8.68 5.05
CA ASN A 48 -9.37 -9.14 5.96
C ASN A 48 -8.80 -10.11 7.01
N ASN A 49 -9.63 -10.54 7.97
CA ASN A 49 -9.26 -11.51 9.00
C ASN A 49 -9.03 -12.94 8.49
N LEU A 50 -9.41 -13.25 7.24
CA LEU A 50 -9.18 -14.53 6.58
C LEU A 50 -7.78 -14.63 5.95
N GLY A 51 -7.04 -13.51 5.92
CA GLY A 51 -5.72 -13.42 5.29
C GLY A 51 -5.77 -13.10 3.79
N ASP A 52 -6.93 -12.78 3.24
CA ASP A 52 -7.03 -12.28 1.87
C ASP A 52 -6.42 -10.88 1.78
N VAL A 53 -5.68 -10.62 0.71
CA VAL A 53 -5.18 -9.28 0.38
C VAL A 53 -6.22 -8.61 -0.50
N LEU A 54 -7.02 -7.74 0.11
CA LEU A 54 -8.06 -6.94 -0.55
C LEU A 54 -7.42 -5.91 -1.48
N LEU A 55 -6.36 -5.24 -1.02
CA LEU A 55 -5.54 -4.32 -1.79
C LEU A 55 -4.07 -4.51 -1.46
N HIS A 56 -3.29 -4.86 -2.47
CA HIS A 56 -1.84 -4.77 -2.48
C HIS A 56 -1.45 -3.45 -3.12
N PHE A 57 -0.62 -2.67 -2.44
CA PHE A 57 -0.01 -1.47 -2.96
C PHE A 57 1.51 -1.64 -2.88
N SER A 58 2.18 -1.73 -4.02
CA SER A 58 3.61 -2.00 -4.06
C SER A 58 4.36 -0.96 -4.89
N ILE A 59 5.33 -0.30 -4.26
CA ILE A 59 6.25 0.65 -4.89
C ILE A 59 7.41 -0.16 -5.48
N ARG A 60 7.60 -0.08 -6.80
CA ARG A 60 8.67 -0.75 -7.56
C ARG A 60 9.59 0.30 -8.17
N ARG A 61 10.67 0.68 -7.47
CA ARG A 61 11.49 1.84 -7.90
C ARG A 61 12.36 1.52 -9.12
N GLN A 62 12.86 0.28 -9.23
CA GLN A 62 13.53 -0.18 -10.46
C GLN A 62 12.64 -0.13 -11.71
N GLU A 63 11.34 -0.36 -11.56
CA GLU A 63 10.37 -0.40 -12.66
C GLU A 63 9.65 0.95 -12.87
N ASP A 64 9.99 1.98 -12.08
CA ASP A 64 9.30 3.28 -11.99
C ASP A 64 7.77 3.16 -11.97
N THR A 65 7.23 2.27 -11.13
CA THR A 65 5.78 2.00 -11.10
C THR A 65 5.26 1.66 -9.71
N ILE A 66 3.96 1.88 -9.51
CA ILE A 66 3.19 1.28 -8.42
C ILE A 66 2.38 0.12 -9.00
N VAL A 67 2.48 -1.05 -8.36
CA VAL A 67 1.68 -2.23 -8.69
C VAL A 67 0.54 -2.35 -7.69
N LEU A 68 -0.68 -2.44 -8.22
CA LEU A 68 -1.89 -2.76 -7.46
C LEU A 68 -2.39 -4.16 -7.81
N ASN A 69 -2.84 -4.91 -6.80
CA ASN A 69 -3.39 -6.26 -7.01
C ASN A 69 -4.24 -6.71 -5.81
N SER A 70 -4.81 -7.92 -5.91
CA SER A 70 -5.49 -8.62 -4.82
C SER A 70 -5.16 -10.12 -4.92
N ARG A 71 -5.25 -10.84 -3.79
CA ARG A 71 -5.16 -12.30 -3.78
C ARG A 71 -5.98 -12.88 -2.62
N LEU A 72 -6.55 -14.05 -2.82
CA LEU A 72 -7.08 -14.85 -1.72
C LEU A 72 -5.92 -15.42 -0.90
N ALA A 73 -6.13 -15.70 0.39
CA ALA A 73 -5.10 -16.19 1.31
C ALA A 73 -4.38 -17.44 0.76
N ALA A 74 -5.16 -18.39 0.23
CA ALA A 74 -4.71 -19.63 -0.40
C ALA A 74 -4.70 -19.54 -1.94
N GLY A 75 -4.81 -18.35 -2.51
CA GLY A 75 -4.87 -18.11 -3.95
C GLY A 75 -3.56 -17.57 -4.53
N SER A 76 -3.50 -17.53 -5.86
CA SER A 76 -2.47 -16.81 -6.59
C SER A 76 -2.82 -15.32 -6.69
N TRP A 77 -1.81 -14.49 -6.97
CA TRP A 77 -2.02 -13.09 -7.36
C TRP A 77 -2.88 -13.01 -8.62
N GLY A 78 -3.77 -12.01 -8.67
CA GLY A 78 -4.51 -11.68 -9.89
C GLY A 78 -3.65 -10.92 -10.91
N ASN A 79 -4.30 -10.33 -11.92
CA ASN A 79 -3.62 -9.49 -12.91
C ASN A 79 -3.14 -8.18 -12.30
N GLU A 80 -1.90 -7.77 -12.53
CA GLU A 80 -1.39 -6.52 -11.99
C GLU A 80 -2.01 -5.30 -12.66
N GLU A 81 -2.35 -4.27 -11.88
CA GLU A 81 -2.61 -2.92 -12.36
C GLU A 81 -1.38 -2.06 -12.08
N ARG A 82 -0.73 -1.58 -13.14
CA ARG A 82 0.53 -0.84 -13.06
C ARG A 82 0.30 0.63 -13.35
N LEU A 83 0.74 1.49 -12.44
CA LEU A 83 0.56 2.94 -12.55
C LEU A 83 1.81 3.62 -13.14
N PRO A 84 1.64 4.66 -13.95
CA PRO A 84 2.75 5.32 -14.61
C PRO A 84 3.54 6.21 -13.64
N SER A 85 4.84 5.99 -13.55
CA SER A 85 5.85 6.81 -12.86
C SER A 85 5.65 7.11 -11.38
N LEU A 86 6.65 6.81 -10.57
CA LEU A 86 6.66 7.14 -9.14
C LEU A 86 6.70 8.65 -8.89
N THR A 87 7.35 9.41 -9.76
CA THR A 87 7.39 10.88 -9.65
C THR A 87 6.01 11.48 -9.91
N ARG A 88 5.23 10.88 -10.82
CA ARG A 88 3.84 11.31 -11.02
C ARG A 88 2.96 10.93 -9.84
N ALA A 89 3.21 9.78 -9.22
CA ALA A 89 2.45 9.34 -8.06
C ALA A 89 2.71 10.21 -6.82
N PHE A 90 3.97 10.40 -6.44
CA PHE A 90 4.32 11.08 -5.18
C PHE A 90 4.69 12.57 -5.36
N GLY A 91 4.77 13.05 -6.60
CA GLY A 91 5.23 14.41 -6.92
C GLY A 91 6.77 14.52 -6.91
N PRO A 92 7.32 15.75 -6.97
CA PRO A 92 8.75 15.96 -6.73
C PRO A 92 9.10 15.40 -5.33
N VAL A 93 10.29 14.80 -5.19
CA VAL A 93 10.68 14.06 -3.98
C VAL A 93 10.56 14.97 -2.76
N LEU A 94 9.47 14.78 -2.01
CA LEU A 94 9.36 15.19 -0.63
C LEU A 94 10.05 14.11 0.20
N ASN A 95 10.75 14.51 1.26
CA ASN A 95 11.39 13.56 2.18
C ASN A 95 10.36 12.75 3.00
N THR A 96 9.06 12.77 2.66
CA THR A 96 7.98 12.07 3.36
C THR A 96 6.96 11.53 2.35
N ALA A 97 6.15 10.56 2.78
CA ALA A 97 5.03 10.07 1.99
C ALA A 97 3.75 9.95 2.81
N THR A 98 2.62 10.31 2.21
CA THR A 98 1.29 9.98 2.70
C THR A 98 0.56 9.17 1.64
N ILE A 99 0.03 8.00 2.00
CA ILE A 99 -0.83 7.18 1.14
C ILE A 99 -2.19 7.09 1.80
N ILE A 100 -3.26 7.46 1.09
CA ILE A 100 -4.64 7.38 1.59
C ILE A 100 -5.41 6.40 0.72
N VAL A 101 -6.11 5.47 1.36
CA VAL A 101 -7.03 4.52 0.73
C VAL A 101 -8.43 4.78 1.25
N LYS A 102 -9.30 5.33 0.41
CA LYS A 102 -10.71 5.55 0.71
C LYS A 102 -11.54 4.42 0.15
N ASP A 103 -12.37 3.80 0.97
CA ASP A 103 -13.33 2.81 0.53
C ASP A 103 -14.62 3.51 0.07
N VAL A 104 -14.90 3.47 -1.23
CA VAL A 104 -16.11 4.06 -1.82
C VAL A 104 -17.13 2.98 -2.21
N GLY A 105 -17.15 1.87 -1.47
CA GLY A 105 -18.08 0.75 -1.63
C GLY A 105 -17.52 -0.34 -2.54
N LYS A 106 -17.62 -0.16 -3.85
CA LYS A 106 -17.15 -1.17 -4.84
C LYS A 106 -15.69 -0.99 -5.27
N GLU A 107 -15.08 0.12 -4.86
CA GLU A 107 -13.77 0.55 -5.33
C GLU A 107 -13.00 1.21 -4.17
N TYR A 108 -11.68 1.25 -4.29
CA TYR A 108 -10.82 2.06 -3.45
C TYR A 108 -10.32 3.26 -4.23
N GLN A 109 -10.55 4.48 -3.73
CA GLN A 109 -9.86 5.67 -4.24
C GLN A 109 -8.54 5.83 -3.49
N ILE A 110 -7.46 5.98 -4.25
CA ILE A 110 -6.10 6.03 -3.70
C ILE A 110 -5.52 7.41 -3.97
N PHE A 111 -4.93 8.01 -2.93
CA PHE A 111 -4.25 9.29 -2.99
C PHE A 111 -2.84 9.16 -2.45
N THR A 112 -1.92 9.93 -3.00
CA THR A 112 -0.52 10.00 -2.60
C THR A 112 -0.11 11.46 -2.45
N ASN A 113 0.49 11.81 -1.31
CA ASN A 113 0.90 13.19 -0.97
C ASN A 113 -0.19 14.24 -1.23
N GLY A 114 -1.45 13.89 -0.90
CA GLY A 114 -2.62 14.76 -1.07
C GLY A 114 -3.22 14.80 -2.48
N ASN A 115 -2.60 14.18 -3.47
CA ASN A 115 -3.08 14.14 -4.85
C ASN A 115 -3.78 12.82 -5.17
N TYR A 116 -4.82 12.87 -5.99
CA TYR A 116 -5.45 11.67 -6.51
C TYR A 116 -4.47 10.88 -7.37
N LEU A 117 -4.32 9.59 -7.07
CA LEU A 117 -3.48 8.67 -7.82
C LEU A 117 -4.31 7.84 -8.79
N THR A 118 -5.26 7.06 -8.26
CA THR A 118 -6.10 6.16 -9.07
C THR A 118 -7.32 5.68 -8.29
N THR A 119 -8.20 4.95 -8.99
CA THR A 119 -9.30 4.18 -8.40
C THR A 119 -9.08 2.71 -8.75
N TYR A 120 -9.04 1.86 -7.72
CA TYR A 120 -8.86 0.42 -7.86
C TYR A 120 -10.19 -0.30 -7.60
N LYS A 121 -10.68 -1.05 -8.59
CA LYS A 121 -11.92 -1.81 -8.44
C LYS A 121 -11.70 -3.01 -7.52
N LYS A 122 -12.51 -3.16 -6.48
CA LYS A 122 -12.38 -4.28 -5.56
C LYS A 122 -12.58 -5.59 -6.30
N ARG A 123 -11.63 -6.51 -6.13
CA ARG A 123 -11.69 -7.88 -6.67
C ARG A 123 -12.18 -8.89 -5.65
N ILE A 124 -11.99 -8.56 -4.37
CA ILE A 124 -12.43 -9.34 -3.21
C ILE A 124 -13.25 -8.38 -2.35
N GLY A 125 -14.42 -8.84 -1.89
CA GLY A 125 -15.30 -8.06 -1.02
C GLY A 125 -14.92 -8.16 0.45
N GLY A 126 -15.53 -7.32 1.28
CA GLY A 126 -15.29 -7.27 2.72
C GLY A 126 -14.62 -5.97 3.17
N GLU A 127 -14.41 -5.88 4.48
CA GLU A 127 -13.69 -4.79 5.13
C GLU A 127 -12.23 -5.17 5.34
N VAL A 128 -11.38 -4.15 5.38
CA VAL A 128 -10.00 -4.31 5.80
C VAL A 128 -9.93 -4.24 7.32
N GLU A 129 -9.44 -5.32 7.92
CA GLU A 129 -9.28 -5.48 9.36
C GLU A 129 -7.80 -5.47 9.78
N GLN A 130 -6.89 -5.67 8.83
CA GLN A 130 -5.46 -5.76 9.08
C GLN A 130 -4.64 -5.05 8.00
N ALA A 131 -3.46 -4.58 8.37
CA ALA A 131 -2.46 -4.05 7.45
C ALA A 131 -1.11 -4.74 7.66
N SER A 132 -0.41 -5.07 6.58
CA SER A 132 0.98 -5.58 6.65
C SER A 132 1.92 -4.77 5.78
N TYR A 133 3.20 -4.78 6.17
CA TYR A 133 4.27 -4.04 5.51
C TYR A 133 5.45 -4.97 5.24
N THR A 134 5.79 -5.14 3.97
CA THR A 134 6.75 -6.16 3.52
C THR A 134 7.68 -5.64 2.44
N ILE A 135 8.91 -6.16 2.42
CA ILE A 135 9.89 -5.99 1.35
C ILE A 135 10.44 -7.36 0.95
N ASN A 136 11.11 -7.48 -0.20
CA ASN A 136 11.86 -8.71 -0.48
C ASN A 136 13.14 -8.75 0.38
N SER A 137 13.64 -9.96 0.64
CA SER A 137 14.81 -10.15 1.50
C SER A 137 16.03 -9.42 0.96
N GLY A 138 16.74 -8.70 1.83
CA GLY A 138 17.98 -7.98 1.49
C GLY A 138 17.80 -6.57 0.90
N GLN A 139 16.57 -6.06 0.85
CA GLN A 139 16.26 -4.73 0.32
C GLN A 139 16.18 -3.64 1.38
N ASP A 140 16.29 -2.40 0.92
CA ASP A 140 15.85 -1.21 1.66
C ASP A 140 14.45 -0.81 1.20
N SER A 141 13.63 -0.33 2.12
CA SER A 141 12.29 0.13 1.78
C SER A 141 12.29 1.51 1.12
N ALA A 142 11.29 1.76 0.26
CA ALA A 142 10.97 3.10 -0.25
C ALA A 142 10.38 4.01 0.83
N LEU A 143 9.84 3.44 1.90
CA LEU A 143 9.16 4.13 3.01
C LEU A 143 9.94 3.96 4.31
N SER A 144 9.60 4.75 5.34
CA SER A 144 10.21 4.64 6.66
C SER A 144 9.91 3.29 7.30
N ASN A 145 10.73 2.89 8.26
CA ASN A 145 10.45 1.73 9.09
C ASN A 145 10.66 2.12 10.56
N PRO A 146 9.59 2.22 11.37
CA PRO A 146 8.19 1.95 11.04
C PRO A 146 7.51 3.03 10.18
N ILE A 147 6.36 2.67 9.60
CA ILE A 147 5.33 3.61 9.12
C ILE A 147 4.19 3.72 10.15
N LYS A 148 3.33 4.72 10.04
CA LYS A 148 2.11 4.86 10.86
C LYS A 148 0.87 4.60 10.01
N VAL A 149 -0.11 3.90 10.58
CA VAL A 149 -1.40 3.60 9.93
C VAL A 149 -2.55 4.08 10.82
N SER A 150 -3.53 4.76 10.27
CA SER A 150 -4.78 5.15 10.95
C SER A 150 -5.98 4.94 10.05
N VAL A 151 -7.16 4.78 10.65
CA VAL A 151 -8.44 4.72 9.91
C VAL A 151 -9.40 5.74 10.52
N THR A 152 -10.14 6.45 9.67
CA THR A 152 -11.19 7.40 10.05
C THR A 152 -12.44 7.14 9.22
N ASN A 153 -13.60 7.30 9.83
CA ASN A 153 -14.92 7.26 9.16
C ASN A 153 -15.37 8.65 8.72
#